data_AF-Q89RX7-F1
#
_entry.id   AF-Q89RX7-F1
#
_cell.length_a   1.000
_cell.length_b   1.000
_cell.length_c   1.000
_cell.angle_alpha   90.00
_cell.angle_beta   90.00
_cell.angle_gamma   90.00
#
_symmetry.space_group_name_H-M   'P 1'
#
loop_
_entity.id
_entity.type
_entity.pdbx_description
1 polymer ?
#
loop_
_entity_poly.entity_id
_entity_poly.type
_entity_poly.pdbx_seq_one_letter_code
_entity_poly.pdbx_strand_id
1 'polypeptide(L)' 'MVQAGRGMAWLQENLIADQLASGELVKAGGPEWEIPIEIHVYRPRSRLTPAAEAFWKHVQEHPRPSTVRKPVRSRRGRG' A
#
# COMPACT_ATOMS: atom_id res chain seq x y z
N MET A 1 12.36 18.38 5.35
CA MET A 1 13.34 17.88 6.36
C MET A 1 14.28 16.87 5.72
N VAL A 2 13.79 15.72 5.25
CA VAL A 2 14.62 14.72 4.53
C VAL A 2 15.15 15.25 3.19
N GLN A 3 14.30 15.90 2.38
CA GLN A 3 14.72 16.55 1.12
C GLN A 3 15.70 17.72 1.32
N ALA A 4 15.73 18.30 2.52
CA ALA A 4 16.68 19.36 2.86
C ALA A 4 18.03 18.79 3.36
N GLY A 5 18.24 17.48 3.23
CA GLY A 5 19.43 16.76 3.69
C GLY A 5 19.56 16.62 5.21
N ARG A 6 18.49 16.85 5.98
CA ARG A 6 18.53 16.92 7.45
C ARG A 6 17.82 15.73 8.11
N GLY A 7 18.27 14.51 7.80
CA GLY A 7 17.85 13.30 8.51
C GLY A 7 17.22 12.24 7.61
N MET A 8 16.47 11.32 8.23
CA MET A 8 15.79 10.20 7.60
C MET A 8 14.30 10.21 7.94
N ALA A 9 13.48 9.59 7.09
CA ALA A 9 12.04 9.47 7.30
C ALA A 9 11.51 8.14 6.77
N TRP A 10 10.47 7.63 7.41
CA TRP A 10 9.65 6.52 6.91
C TRP A 10 8.61 7.09 5.95
N LEU A 11 8.70 6.74 4.67
CA LEU A 11 7.86 7.28 3.59
C LEU A 11 7.31 6.14 2.74
N GLN A 12 6.10 6.32 2.20
CA GLN A 12 5.54 5.36 1.27
C GLN A 12 6.20 5.50 -0.10
N GLU A 13 6.67 4.39 -0.67
CA GLU A 13 7.39 4.38 -1.95
C GLU A 13 6.62 5.04 -3.10
N ASN A 14 5.30 4.84 -3.14
CA ASN A 14 4.43 5.44 -4.16
C ASN A 14 4.36 6.98 -4.12
N LEU A 15 4.67 7.61 -2.98
CA LEU A 15 4.64 9.08 -2.83
C LEU A 15 5.99 9.72 -3.16
N ILE A 16 7.05 8.92 -3.28
CA ILE A 16 8.42 9.41 -3.50
C ILE A 16 9.09 8.77 -4.73
N ALA A 17 8.30 8.21 -5.65
CA ALA A 17 8.82 7.50 -6.81
C ALA A 17 9.75 8.39 -7.65
N ASP A 18 9.38 9.66 -7.85
CA ASP A 18 10.17 10.62 -8.64
C ASP A 18 11.47 11.00 -7.91
N GLN A 19 11.43 11.16 -6.60
CA GLN A 19 12.59 11.47 -5.77
C GLN A 19 13.57 10.31 -5.70
N LEU A 20 13.07 9.07 -5.69
CA LEU A 20 13.89 7.87 -5.80
C LEU A 20 14.51 7.75 -7.20
N ALA A 21 13.73 8.00 -8.26
CA ALA A 21 14.20 7.94 -9.64
C ALA A 21 15.25 9.03 -9.97
N SER A 22 15.09 10.22 -9.42
CA SER A 22 16.02 11.34 -9.58
C SER A 22 17.24 11.26 -8.65
N GLY A 23 17.22 10.40 -7.63
CA GLY A 23 18.26 10.29 -6.62
C GLY A 23 18.25 11.41 -5.57
N GLU A 24 17.22 12.26 -5.54
CA GLU A 24 17.01 13.25 -4.47
C GLU A 24 16.83 12.55 -3.11
N LEU A 25 16.21 11.36 -3.13
CA LEU A 25 16.12 10.46 -1.99
C LEU A 25 16.69 9.09 -2.34
N VAL A 26 17.22 8.42 -1.33
CA VAL A 26 17.73 7.04 -1.43
C VAL A 26 17.12 6.18 -0.33
N LYS A 27 16.93 4.89 -0.61
CA LYS A 27 16.50 3.93 0.42
C LYS A 27 17.59 3.82 1.49
N ALA A 28 17.20 3.95 2.75
CA ALA A 28 18.08 3.70 3.89
C ALA A 28 17.85 2.29 4.42
N GLY A 29 18.92 1.50 4.56
CA GLY A 29 18.86 0.12 5.07
C GLY A 29 18.45 -0.92 4.02
N GLY A 30 18.33 -2.18 4.47
CA GLY A 30 17.90 -3.30 3.66
C GLY A 30 16.40 -3.61 3.79
N PRO A 31 15.92 -4.72 3.16
CA PRO A 31 14.51 -5.13 3.20
C PRO A 31 13.93 -5.34 4.60
N GLU A 32 14.78 -5.58 5.60
CA GLU A 32 14.37 -5.67 7.01
C GLU A 32 13.89 -4.34 7.61
N TRP A 33 14.19 -3.23 6.93
CA TRP A 33 13.67 -1.89 7.21
C TRP A 33 12.48 -1.55 6.33
N GLU A 34 11.94 -2.48 5.54
CA GLU A 34 10.73 -2.22 4.77
C GLU A 34 9.49 -2.65 5.56
N ILE A 35 8.55 -1.73 5.73
CA ILE A 35 7.24 -2.03 6.33
C ILE A 35 6.25 -2.25 5.19
N PRO A 36 5.76 -3.48 4.94
CA PRO A 36 4.79 -3.73 3.89
C PRO A 36 3.45 -3.07 4.23
N ILE A 37 2.88 -2.34 3.27
CA ILE A 37 1.58 -1.66 3.40
C ILE A 37 0.64 -2.16 2.31
N GLU A 38 -0.62 -2.38 2.68
CA GLU A 38 -1.71 -2.69 1.76
C GLU A 38 -2.74 -1.55 1.74
N ILE A 39 -3.26 -1.22 0.56
CA ILE A 39 -4.39 -0.29 0.40
C ILE A 39 -5.63 -1.11 0.05
N HIS A 40 -6.67 -1.02 0.89
CA HIS A 40 -7.93 -1.72 0.67
C HIS A 40 -9.03 -0.71 0.35
N VAL A 41 -9.90 -1.06 -0.61
CA VAL A 41 -11.11 -0.30 -0.92
C VAL A 41 -12.32 -1.12 -0.47
N TYR A 42 -13.26 -0.48 0.23
CA TYR A 42 -14.44 -1.15 0.76
C TYR A 42 -15.72 -0.69 0.04
N ARG A 43 -16.51 -1.66 -0.43
CA ARG A 43 -17.85 -1.41 -1.01
C ARG A 43 -18.93 -1.61 0.06
N PRO A 44 -19.81 -0.62 0.29
CA PRO A 44 -21.01 -0.83 1.11
C PRO A 44 -21.89 -1.96 0.55
N ARG A 45 -22.63 -2.64 1.44
CA ARG A 45 -23.57 -3.69 1.01
C ARG A 45 -24.85 -3.11 0.37
N SER A 46 -25.23 -1.90 0.76
CA SER A 46 -26.37 -1.18 0.17
C SER A 46 -26.13 -0.88 -1.31
N ARG A 47 -27.22 -0.77 -2.08
CA ARG A 47 -27.15 -0.36 -3.49
C ARG A 47 -26.58 1.05 -3.60
N LEU A 48 -25.63 1.24 -4.51
CA LEU A 48 -25.01 2.54 -4.78
C LEU A 48 -25.65 3.22 -5.99
N THR A 49 -25.22 4.44 -6.28
CA THR A 49 -25.59 5.12 -7.52
C THR A 49 -25.10 4.33 -8.73
N PRO A 50 -25.75 4.45 -9.91
CA PRO A 50 -25.32 3.73 -11.11
C PRO A 50 -23.83 3.92 -11.46
N ALA A 51 -23.31 5.14 -11.29
CA ALA A 51 -21.90 5.44 -11.52
C ALA A 51 -20.95 4.69 -10.57
N ALA A 52 -21.31 4.65 -9.28
CA ALA A 52 -20.52 3.91 -8.28
C ALA A 52 -20.59 2.40 -8.52
N GLU A 53 -21.74 1.86 -8.93
CA GLU A 53 -21.85 0.44 -9.31
C GLU A 53 -21.01 0.11 -10.54
N ALA A 54 -20.98 0.97 -11.55
CA ALA A 54 -20.12 0.81 -12.72
C ALA A 54 -18.63 0.83 -12.34
N PHE A 55 -18.21 1.74 -11.45
CA PHE A 55 -16.87 1.75 -10.89
C PHE A 55 -16.53 0.43 -10.20
N TRP A 56 -17.40 -0.06 -9.31
CA TRP A 56 -17.18 -1.30 -8.59
C TRP A 56 -17.17 -2.53 -9.51
N LYS A 57 -17.95 -2.52 -10.59
CA LYS A 57 -17.88 -3.56 -11.63
C LYS A 57 -16.50 -3.54 -12.30
N HIS A 58 -16.02 -2.37 -12.71
CA HIS A 58 -14.70 -2.23 -13.34
C HIS A 58 -13.55 -2.71 -12.43
N VAL A 59 -13.56 -2.33 -11.15
CA VAL A 59 -12.54 -2.76 -10.16
C VAL A 59 -12.54 -4.27 -9.95
N GLN A 60 -13.73 -4.90 -9.94
CA GLN A 60 -13.85 -6.36 -9.78
C GLN A 60 -13.40 -7.13 -11.03
N GLU A 61 -13.62 -6.58 -12.22
CA GLU A 61 -13.12 -7.13 -13.49
C GLU A 61 -11.60 -6.97 -13.65
N HIS A 62 -11.02 -5.95 -13.00
CA HIS A 62 -9.59 -5.63 -13.06
C HIS A 62 -8.95 -5.61 -11.67
N PRO A 63 -8.96 -6.75 -10.95
CA PRO A 63 -8.39 -6.81 -9.61
C PRO A 63 -6.88 -6.60 -9.69
N ARG A 64 -6.35 -5.63 -8.93
CA ARG A 64 -4.90 -5.55 -8.72
C ARG A 64 -4.50 -6.63 -7.70
N PRO A 65 -3.58 -7.55 -8.03
CA PRO A 65 -3.14 -8.55 -7.07
C PRO A 65 -2.44 -7.87 -5.89
N SER A 66 -2.70 -8.34 -4.67
CA SER A 66 -1.96 -7.89 -3.49
C SER A 66 -0.52 -8.37 -3.57
N THR A 67 0.44 -7.45 -3.62
CA THR A 67 1.88 -7.79 -3.64
C THR A 67 2.39 -8.25 -2.27
N VAL A 68 1.66 -7.94 -1.20
CA VAL A 68 2.02 -8.34 0.17
C VAL A 68 1.48 -9.74 0.46
N ARG A 69 2.34 -10.63 0.96
CA ARG A 69 1.90 -11.94 1.47
C ARG A 69 1.21 -11.75 2.82
N LYS A 70 -0.05 -12.15 2.92
CA LYS A 70 -0.76 -12.19 4.21
C LYS A 70 0.00 -13.09 5.18
N PRO A 71 0.36 -12.62 6.39
CA PRO A 71 0.96 -13.48 7.39
C PRO A 71 -0.02 -14.60 7.74
N VAL A 72 0.48 -15.83 7.77
CA VAL A 72 -0.30 -16.99 8.24
C VAL A 72 -0.70 -16.69 9.69
N ARG A 73 -1.98 -16.44 9.92
CA ARG A 73 -2.52 -16.33 11.28
C ARG A 73 -2.27 -17.65 11.99
N SER A 74 -1.32 -17.70 12.92
CA SER A 74 -1.23 -18.82 13.85
C SER A 74 -2.50 -18.79 14.69
N ARG A 75 -3.35 -19.82 14.55
CA ARG A 75 -4.44 -20.06 15.50
C ARG A 75 -3.77 -20.31 16.84
N ARG A 76 -3.76 -19.31 17.74
CA ARG A 76 -3.49 -19.56 19.15
C ARG A 76 -4.60 -20.49 19.64
N GLY A 77 -4.25 -21.77 19.78
CA GLY A 77 -5.09 -22.74 20.47
C GLY A 77 -5.38 -22.23 21.87
N ARG A 78 -6.67 -22.14 22.20
CA ARG A 78 -7.10 -22.07 23.60
C ARG A 78 -6.84 -23.46 24.18
N GLY A 79 -5.87 -23.54 25.08
CA GLY A 79 -5.87 -24.57 26.12
C GLY A 79 -6.88 -24.22 27.20
#